data_AF-A0A9P0V3Z1-F1
#
_entry.id   AF-A0A9P0V3Z1-F1
#
_cell.length_a   1.000
_cell.length_b   1.000
_cell.length_c   1.000
_cell.angle_alpha   90.00
_cell.angle_beta   90.00
_cell.angle_gamma   90.00
#
_symmetry.space_group_name_H-M   'P 1'
#
loop_
_entity.id
_entity.type
_entity.pdbx_description
1 polymer ?
#
loop_
_entity_poly.entity_id
_entity_poly.type
_entity_poly.pdbx_seq_one_letter_code
_entity_poly.pdbx_strand_id
1 'polypeptide(L)'
;MWISSRRSQAVLLTLFAMGGLGFGVTLWCADGPPLAAVSRAPVLQMQWRRVMALRIPAGEIPVEGIDKQPFSPIAIPLAGVKLIAWRPQGSGGEMELTLPWQTLPAFFSWLARCGMNPRSFSLEREAQVLRLRLQLEAEDGT
;
A
#
# COMPACT_ATOMS: atom_id res chain seq x y z
N MET A 1 -49.52 -22.23 -1.17
CA MET A 1 -50.04 -23.54 -1.61
C MET A 1 -50.24 -23.47 -3.12
N TRP A 2 -49.67 -24.45 -3.82
CA TRP A 2 -49.55 -24.64 -5.28
C TRP A 2 -50.79 -24.35 -6.14
N ILE A 3 -50.56 -23.96 -7.42
CA ILE A 3 -50.95 -24.70 -8.65
C ILE A 3 -50.58 -23.82 -9.87
N SER A 4 -49.49 -24.12 -10.60
CA SER A 4 -49.44 -24.92 -11.86
C SER A 4 -49.94 -24.12 -13.09
N SER A 5 -49.49 -24.29 -14.33
CA SER A 5 -48.54 -25.16 -15.01
C SER A 5 -48.58 -24.75 -16.49
N ARG A 6 -47.45 -24.88 -17.21
CA ARG A 6 -47.35 -25.41 -18.60
C ARG A 6 -48.09 -24.63 -19.72
N ARG A 7 -47.65 -24.59 -20.97
CA ARG A 7 -46.50 -25.08 -21.75
C ARG A 7 -46.76 -24.49 -23.14
N SER A 8 -45.69 -24.11 -23.83
CA SER A 8 -45.49 -24.38 -25.26
C SER A 8 -46.57 -23.93 -26.27
N GLN A 9 -46.23 -22.91 -27.05
CA GLN A 9 -46.45 -22.81 -28.51
C GLN A 9 -45.94 -21.43 -28.94
N ALA A 10 -44.65 -21.23 -29.19
CA ALA A 10 -43.87 -21.74 -30.31
C ALA A 10 -44.44 -21.29 -31.68
N VAL A 11 -43.63 -20.45 -32.30
CA VAL A 11 -43.44 -20.26 -33.76
C VAL A 11 -44.30 -19.19 -34.45
N LEU A 12 -43.61 -18.36 -35.24
CA LEU A 12 -44.04 -17.38 -36.24
C LEU A 12 -44.43 -15.99 -35.67
N LEU A 13 -43.74 -14.87 -35.92
CA LEU A 13 -42.83 -14.46 -36.99
C LEU A 13 -41.89 -13.36 -36.45
N THR A 14 -40.57 -13.54 -36.45
CA THR A 14 -39.64 -12.98 -37.45
C THR A 14 -40.07 -11.63 -38.05
N LEU A 15 -39.55 -10.53 -37.49
CA LEU A 15 -39.05 -9.31 -38.17
C LEU A 15 -39.09 -8.11 -37.20
N PHE A 16 -38.16 -8.07 -36.24
CA PHE A 16 -37.70 -6.79 -35.71
C PHE A 16 -36.21 -6.65 -36.06
N ALA A 17 -35.99 -6.49 -37.37
CA ALA A 17 -34.72 -6.11 -37.96
C ALA A 17 -34.43 -4.65 -37.60
N MET A 18 -33.91 -4.42 -36.40
CA MET A 18 -33.14 -3.22 -36.06
C MET A 18 -32.37 -3.50 -34.77
N GLY A 19 -31.62 -4.60 -34.80
CA GLY A 19 -30.57 -4.88 -33.84
C GLY A 19 -29.53 -3.77 -33.94
N GLY A 20 -29.37 -3.06 -32.84
CA GLY A 20 -28.37 -2.01 -32.71
C GLY A 20 -26.98 -2.54 -33.00
N LEU A 21 -26.26 -1.79 -33.83
CA LEU A 21 -24.82 -1.72 -33.84
C LEU A 21 -24.50 -0.25 -34.10
N GLY A 22 -24.59 0.53 -33.02
CA GLY A 22 -24.02 1.86 -32.98
C GLY A 22 -22.54 1.76 -33.33
N PHE A 23 -22.18 2.41 -34.42
CA PHE A 23 -21.17 3.46 -34.42
C PHE A 23 -20.14 3.40 -33.29
N GLY A 24 -18.86 3.24 -33.67
CA GLY A 24 -17.76 3.78 -32.86
C GLY A 24 -16.85 2.77 -32.17
N VAL A 25 -16.46 1.66 -32.81
CA VAL A 25 -15.11 1.11 -32.58
C VAL A 25 -14.19 1.68 -33.66
N THR A 26 -14.11 3.01 -33.70
CA THR A 26 -13.05 3.70 -34.41
C THR A 26 -11.78 3.54 -33.57
N LEU A 27 -10.84 2.73 -34.06
CA LEU A 27 -9.40 3.01 -33.96
C LEU A 27 -8.92 3.55 -32.60
N TRP A 28 -9.00 2.74 -31.54
CA TRP A 28 -8.31 3.04 -30.28
C TRP A 28 -7.60 1.80 -29.76
N CYS A 29 -6.65 1.28 -30.53
CA CYS A 29 -5.61 0.36 -30.04
C CYS A 29 -4.46 0.33 -31.05
N ALA A 30 -3.91 1.51 -31.35
CA ALA A 30 -2.67 1.64 -32.10
C ALA A 30 -1.71 2.64 -31.43
N ASP A 31 -1.72 2.66 -30.09
CA ASP A 31 -0.60 3.18 -29.31
C ASP A 31 0.00 1.98 -28.58
N GLY A 32 0.65 1.09 -29.34
CA GLY A 32 1.63 0.20 -28.74
C GLY A 32 2.62 1.09 -28.00
N PRO A 33 3.03 0.74 -26.76
CA PRO A 33 3.93 1.59 -25.98
C PRO A 33 5.10 1.98 -26.87
N PRO A 34 5.52 3.27 -26.88
CA PRO A 34 6.58 3.72 -27.78
C PRO A 34 7.74 2.74 -27.64
N LEU A 35 8.32 2.27 -28.75
CA LEU A 35 9.39 1.26 -28.69
C LEU A 35 10.54 1.69 -27.76
N ALA A 36 10.66 2.99 -27.46
CA ALA A 36 11.48 3.55 -26.40
C ALA A 36 11.10 3.14 -24.95
N ALA A 37 9.81 3.07 -24.60
CA ALA A 37 9.33 2.55 -23.32
C ALA A 37 9.58 1.04 -23.17
N VAL A 38 9.41 0.27 -24.25
CA VAL A 38 9.80 -1.15 -24.31
C VAL A 38 11.31 -1.32 -24.16
N SER A 39 12.11 -0.39 -24.68
CA SER A 39 13.58 -0.40 -24.54
C SER A 39 14.08 0.02 -23.15
N ARG A 40 13.29 0.80 -22.41
CA ARG A 40 13.57 1.16 -21.01
C ARG A 40 13.23 0.02 -20.04
N ALA A 41 12.28 -0.84 -20.42
CA ALA A 41 11.87 -1.99 -19.62
C ALA A 41 13.01 -2.98 -19.29
N PRO A 42 13.88 -3.43 -20.23
CA PRO A 42 14.96 -4.36 -19.90
C PRO A 42 16.02 -3.74 -19.00
N VAL A 43 16.34 -2.45 -19.18
CA VAL A 43 17.28 -1.72 -18.31
C VAL A 43 16.72 -1.57 -16.92
N LEU A 44 15.45 -1.16 -16.78
CA LEU A 44 14.76 -1.05 -15.51
C LEU A 44 14.65 -2.42 -14.81
N GLN A 45 14.39 -3.49 -15.56
CA GLN A 45 14.33 -4.84 -15.03
C GLN A 45 15.71 -5.36 -14.58
N MET A 46 16.78 -5.01 -15.28
CA MET A 46 18.15 -5.33 -14.85
C MET A 46 18.54 -4.54 -13.60
N GLN A 47 18.20 -3.25 -13.54
CA GLN A 47 18.41 -2.41 -12.36
C GLN A 47 17.61 -2.93 -11.16
N TRP A 48 16.34 -3.27 -11.36
CA TRP A 48 15.50 -3.86 -10.32
C TRP A 48 16.05 -5.20 -9.85
N ARG A 49 16.53 -6.08 -10.75
CA ARG A 49 17.18 -7.33 -10.37
C ARG A 49 18.42 -7.10 -9.53
N ARG A 50 19.26 -6.10 -9.85
CA ARG A 50 20.41 -5.73 -9.02
C ARG A 50 19.99 -5.22 -7.65
N VAL A 51 18.98 -4.35 -7.59
CA VAL A 51 18.44 -3.83 -6.31
C VAL A 51 17.82 -4.97 -5.48
N MET A 52 17.06 -5.86 -6.10
CA MET A 52 16.48 -7.04 -5.44
C MET A 52 17.53 -8.05 -5.00
N ALA A 53 18.66 -8.20 -5.70
CA ALA A 53 19.75 -9.05 -5.26
C ALA A 53 20.45 -8.50 -4.00
N LEU A 54 20.34 -7.20 -3.74
CA LEU A 54 20.82 -6.54 -2.53
C LEU A 54 19.76 -6.50 -1.42
N ARG A 55 18.54 -7.01 -1.67
CA ARG A 55 17.53 -7.10 -0.62
C ARG A 55 18.10 -7.99 0.47
N ILE A 56 18.11 -7.51 1.70
CA ILE A 56 18.35 -8.36 2.85
C ILE A 56 17.18 -9.36 2.84
N PRO A 57 17.43 -10.68 2.80
CA PRO A 57 16.35 -11.65 2.88
C PRO A 57 15.58 -11.32 4.15
N ALA A 58 14.27 -11.17 4.03
CA ALA A 58 13.37 -11.10 5.17
C ALA A 58 13.28 -12.49 5.80
N GLY A 59 14.43 -13.09 6.13
CA GLY A 59 14.47 -13.99 7.25
C GLY A 59 13.97 -13.15 8.41
N GLU A 60 12.97 -13.67 9.12
CA GLU A 60 12.83 -13.38 10.53
C GLU A 60 14.23 -13.59 11.11
N ILE A 61 15.01 -12.51 11.21
CA ILE A 61 16.05 -12.46 12.22
C ILE A 61 15.22 -12.72 13.46
N PRO A 62 15.35 -13.89 14.13
CA PRO A 62 14.69 -14.08 15.38
C PRO A 62 15.20 -12.92 16.21
N VAL A 63 14.32 -11.96 16.40
CA VAL A 63 14.52 -10.87 17.30
C VAL A 63 14.45 -11.58 18.64
N GLU A 64 15.56 -12.21 19.04
CA GLU A 64 15.76 -12.82 20.35
C GLU A 64 15.21 -11.82 21.33
N GLY A 65 14.16 -12.24 22.05
CA GLY A 65 13.17 -11.37 22.68
C GLY A 65 13.76 -10.02 23.03
N ILE A 66 13.58 -9.04 22.14
CA ILE A 66 13.87 -7.65 22.51
C ILE A 66 13.02 -7.46 23.74
N ASP A 67 13.65 -7.16 24.88
CA ASP A 67 12.95 -6.64 26.06
C ASP A 67 12.03 -5.55 25.52
N LYS A 68 10.73 -5.87 25.37
CA LYS A 68 9.78 -5.02 24.65
C LYS A 68 9.74 -3.73 25.44
N GLN A 69 10.43 -2.72 24.92
CA GLN A 69 10.48 -1.43 25.57
C GLN A 69 9.07 -0.89 25.54
N PRO A 70 8.51 -0.39 26.66
CA PRO A 70 7.17 0.17 26.63
C PRO A 70 7.13 1.32 25.62
N PHE A 71 6.17 1.25 24.69
CA PHE A 71 5.92 2.32 23.75
C PHE A 71 5.43 3.57 24.50
N SER A 72 6.07 4.71 24.26
CA SER A 72 5.57 6.01 24.69
C SER A 72 5.66 6.99 23.54
N PRO A 73 4.54 7.55 23.06
CA PRO A 73 4.53 8.44 21.89
C PRO A 73 5.24 9.77 22.16
N ILE A 74 5.38 10.17 23.43
CA ILE A 74 6.02 11.42 23.83
C ILE A 74 7.52 11.21 24.14
N ALA A 75 7.91 10.02 24.61
CA ALA A 75 9.28 9.72 25.00
C ALA A 75 10.06 9.01 23.88
N ILE A 76 10.19 9.67 22.72
CA ILE A 76 10.94 9.14 21.58
C ILE A 76 12.44 9.35 21.82
N PRO A 77 13.26 8.28 21.94
CA PRO A 77 14.68 8.38 22.30
C PRO A 77 15.58 8.66 21.09
N LEU A 78 15.17 9.57 20.21
CA LEU A 78 15.88 9.89 18.96
C LEU A 78 16.06 11.39 18.81
N ALA A 79 17.29 11.81 18.51
CA ALA A 79 17.63 13.21 18.32
C ALA A 79 16.94 13.77 17.07
N GLY A 80 16.46 15.02 17.18
CA GLY A 80 15.82 15.74 16.08
C GLY A 80 14.39 15.30 15.76
N VAL A 81 13.82 14.36 16.51
CA VAL A 81 12.40 14.01 16.39
C VAL A 81 11.56 15.00 17.20
N LYS A 82 10.52 15.55 16.58
CA LYS A 82 9.53 16.40 17.25
C LYS A 82 8.13 15.87 16.99
N LEU A 83 7.47 15.40 18.04
CA LEU A 83 6.07 15.01 17.97
C LEU A 83 5.20 16.24 17.67
N ILE A 84 4.34 16.14 16.65
CA ILE A 84 3.32 17.15 16.33
C ILE A 84 1.99 16.75 16.98
N ALA A 85 1.56 15.50 16.79
CA ALA A 85 0.30 15.01 17.31
C ALA A 85 0.34 13.50 17.56
N TRP A 86 -0.41 13.08 18.58
CA TRP A 86 -0.71 11.68 18.86
C TRP A 86 -2.22 11.56 19.13
N ARG A 87 -2.89 10.68 18.39
CA ARG A 87 -4.32 10.36 18.56
C ARG A 87 -4.46 8.87 18.82
N PRO A 88 -4.62 8.44 20.08
CA PRO A 88 -4.77 7.02 20.40
C PRO A 88 -6.07 6.46 19.79
N GLN A 89 -5.99 5.29 19.19
CA GLN A 89 -7.12 4.54 18.61
C GLN A 89 -6.90 3.04 18.84
N GLY A 90 -7.69 2.43 19.72
CA GLY A 90 -7.56 1.01 20.06
C GLY A 90 -6.21 0.69 20.70
N SER A 91 -5.53 -0.34 20.17
CA SER A 91 -4.18 -0.76 20.60
C SER A 91 -3.05 0.11 20.03
N GLY A 92 -3.36 1.11 19.21
CA GLY A 92 -2.38 2.02 18.62
C GLY A 92 -2.94 3.42 18.44
N GLY A 93 -2.80 4.00 17.25
CA GLY A 93 -3.24 5.36 16.98
C GLY A 93 -2.57 6.03 15.78
N GLU A 94 -3.06 7.22 15.44
CA GLU A 94 -2.42 8.08 14.46
C GLU A 94 -1.31 8.89 15.14
N MET A 95 -0.13 8.90 14.53
CA MET A 95 0.99 9.72 14.98
C MET A 95 1.48 10.62 13.87
N GLU A 96 1.78 11.86 14.23
CA GLU A 96 2.37 12.84 13.35
C GLU A 96 3.57 13.48 14.04
N LEU A 97 4.69 13.57 13.32
CA LEU A 97 5.95 14.09 13.82
C LEU A 97 6.80 14.68 12.71
N THR A 98 7.80 15.48 13.08
CA THR A 98 8.90 15.85 12.18
C THR A 98 10.21 15.18 12.57
N LEU A 99 11.01 14.79 11.59
CA LEU A 99 12.35 14.24 11.81
C LEU A 99 13.29 14.49 10.61
N PRO A 100 14.62 14.50 10.79
CA PRO A 100 15.57 14.50 9.70
C PRO A 100 15.53 13.19 8.91
N TRP A 101 15.79 13.22 7.60
CA TRP A 101 15.82 12.00 6.76
C TRP A 101 16.74 10.91 7.30
N GLN A 102 17.88 11.28 7.88
CA GLN A 102 18.85 10.34 8.45
C GLN A 102 18.32 9.59 9.69
N THR A 103 17.37 10.17 10.42
CA THR A 103 16.79 9.58 11.63
C THR A 103 15.64 8.61 11.30
N LEU A 104 15.07 8.68 10.10
CA LEU A 104 13.91 7.90 9.69
C LEU A 104 14.12 6.36 9.83
N PRO A 105 15.25 5.77 9.40
CA PRO A 105 15.45 4.33 9.56
C PRO A 105 15.51 3.90 11.04
N ALA A 106 16.23 4.65 11.87
CA ALA A 106 16.35 4.38 13.30
C ALA A 106 15.00 4.51 14.02
N PHE A 107 14.14 5.41 13.55
CA PHE A 107 12.77 5.58 14.04
C PHE A 107 11.92 4.31 13.83
N PHE A 108 11.96 3.70 12.64
CA PHE A 108 11.25 2.44 12.42
C PHE A 108 11.83 1.26 13.22
N SER A 109 13.15 1.20 13.40
CA SER A 109 13.76 0.19 14.28
C SER A 109 13.32 0.35 15.73
N TRP A 110 13.18 1.59 16.21
CA TRP A 110 12.65 1.85 17.55
C TRP A 110 11.17 1.43 17.69
N LEU A 111 10.33 1.70 16.68
CA LEU A 111 8.93 1.23 16.68
C LEU A 111 8.84 -0.30 16.78
N ALA A 112 9.65 -1.01 15.99
CA ALA A 112 9.69 -2.47 16.02
C ALA A 112 10.13 -3.00 17.41
N ARG A 113 11.13 -2.38 18.04
CA ARG A 113 11.55 -2.70 19.41
C ARG A 113 10.44 -2.50 20.44
N CYS A 114 9.57 -1.52 20.22
CA CYS A 114 8.43 -1.25 21.10
C CYS A 114 7.22 -2.16 20.81
N GLY A 115 7.31 -3.06 19.82
CA GLY A 115 6.19 -3.89 19.39
C GLY A 115 5.09 -3.09 18.69
N MET A 116 5.43 -2.00 18.00
CA MET A 116 4.48 -1.18 17.24
C MET A 116 4.68 -1.36 15.73
N ASN A 117 3.60 -1.66 15.01
CA ASN A 117 3.60 -1.86 13.57
C ASN A 117 2.99 -0.64 12.84
N PRO A 118 3.71 0.01 11.91
CA PRO A 118 3.14 1.03 11.04
C PRO A 118 2.30 0.40 9.93
N ARG A 119 0.96 0.44 10.07
CA ARG A 119 0.02 -0.05 9.05
C ARG A 119 0.05 0.77 7.76
N SER A 120 0.21 2.08 7.90
CA SER A 120 0.33 3.02 6.79
C SER A 120 1.17 4.21 7.22
N PHE A 121 1.81 4.86 6.25
CA PHE A 121 2.55 6.09 6.49
C PHE A 121 2.60 6.98 5.26
N SER A 122 2.76 8.29 5.48
CA SER A 122 3.03 9.29 4.46
C SER A 122 4.21 10.16 4.88
N LEU A 123 5.05 10.51 3.89
CA LEU A 123 6.21 11.38 4.08
C LEU A 123 6.04 12.62 3.22
N GLU A 124 6.07 13.78 3.86
CA GLU A 124 6.06 15.07 3.21
C GLU A 124 7.37 15.79 3.53
N ARG A 125 7.99 16.44 2.54
CA ARG A 125 9.17 17.27 2.79
C ARG A 125 8.73 18.62 3.34
N GLU A 126 9.22 18.96 4.53
CA GLU A 126 8.98 20.25 5.17
C GLU A 126 10.32 20.98 5.37
N ALA A 127 10.68 21.82 4.41
CA ALA A 127 11.98 22.48 4.32
C ALA A 127 13.17 21.49 4.37
N GLN A 128 13.84 21.41 5.53
CA GLN A 128 15.02 20.55 5.78
C GLN A 128 14.71 19.31 6.63
N VAL A 129 13.45 19.13 7.04
CA VAL A 129 12.97 17.97 7.78
C VAL A 129 11.86 17.26 7.00
N LEU A 130 11.53 16.04 7.42
CA LEU A 130 10.38 15.30 6.94
C LEU A 130 9.25 15.45 7.95
N ARG A 131 8.05 15.67 7.45
CA ARG A 131 6.82 15.46 8.18
C ARG A 131 6.33 14.04 7.90
N LEU A 132 6.31 13.22 8.95
CA LEU A 132 5.87 11.84 8.90
C LEU A 132 4.51 11.73 9.58
N ARG A 133 3.53 11.19 8.86
CA ARG A 133 2.26 10.72 9.43
C ARG A 133 2.21 9.21 9.33
N LEU A 134 1.76 8.53 10.37
CA LEU A 134 1.63 7.09 10.38
C LEU A 134 0.46 6.60 11.21
N GLN A 135 -0.16 5.52 10.76
CA GLN A 135 -1.11 4.74 11.55
C GLN A 135 -0.36 3.61 12.24
N LEU A 136 -0.35 3.63 13.56
CA LEU A 136 0.27 2.62 14.40
C LEU A 136 -0.77 1.65 14.96
N GLU A 137 -0.34 0.40 15.12
CA GLU A 137 -1.07 -0.65 15.80
C GLU A 137 -0.07 -1.46 16.64
N ALA A 138 -0.44 -1.87 17.85
CA ALA A 138 0.39 -2.79 18.60
C ALA A 138 0.45 -4.13 17.86
N GLU A 139 1.61 -4.76 17.87
CA GLU A 139 1.78 -6.13 17.39
C GLU A 139 1.01 -7.07 18.32
N ASP A 140 0.02 -7.78 17.77
CA ASP A 140 -0.72 -8.80 18.48
C ASP A 140 0.24 -9.94 18.88
N GLY A 141 0.42 -10.12 20.19
CA GLY A 141 1.19 -11.25 20.71
C GLY A 141 0.40 -12.54 20.54
N THR A 142 0.59 -13.22 19.40
CA THR A 142 0.27 -14.66 19.24
C THR A 142 1.33 -15.55 19.85
#